data_AF-A0A814Y2X1-F1
#
_entry.id   AF-A0A814Y2X1-F1
#
_cell.length_a   1.000
_cell.length_b   1.000
_cell.length_c   1.000
_cell.angle_alpha   90.00
_cell.angle_beta   90.00
_cell.angle_gamma   90.00
#
_symmetry.space_group_name_H-M   'P 1'
#
loop_
_entity.id
_entity.type
_entity.pdbx_description
1 polymer ?
#
loop_
_entity_poly.entity_id
_entity_poly.type
_entity_poly.pdbx_seq_one_letter_code
_entity_poly.pdbx_strand_id
1 'polypeptide(L)'
;MSIWYSFCNIFGYGVDFHVNTAAECLLTFGLYMLSLILVVTYTANLASYLTISKSKDIISEINSYRNYYPLKSQQNLYDSLLAGIIDASFMDNGVSEYITNNIYCNLTLVEDDFEKGVFGIVTPKEWLYTKDLDVNILLLSESGQLDYLRQKWFQK
;
A
#
# COMPACT_ATOMS: atom_id res chain seq x y z
N MET A 1 -18.90 14.17 -42.81
CA MET A 1 -19.13 13.26 -41.65
C MET A 1 -20.37 13.71 -40.90
N SER A 2 -21.41 12.87 -40.83
CA SER A 2 -22.60 13.16 -40.02
C SER A 2 -22.20 13.13 -38.54
N ILE A 3 -22.73 14.05 -37.73
CA ILE A 3 -22.42 14.13 -36.29
C ILE A 3 -22.70 12.81 -35.57
N TRP A 4 -23.71 12.08 -36.05
CA TRP A 4 -24.11 10.77 -35.56
C TRP A 4 -23.03 9.69 -35.78
N TYR A 5 -22.32 9.75 -36.92
CA TYR A 5 -21.25 8.82 -37.25
C TYR A 5 -20.04 8.96 -36.31
N SER A 6 -19.65 10.21 -36.02
CA SER A 6 -18.56 10.47 -35.07
C SER A 6 -18.94 10.05 -33.65
N PHE A 7 -20.21 10.25 -33.25
CA PHE A 7 -20.71 9.81 -31.95
C PHE A 7 -20.65 8.28 -31.80
N CYS A 8 -21.15 7.50 -32.77
CA CYS A 8 -21.10 6.03 -32.69
C CYS A 8 -19.67 5.47 -32.64
N ASN A 9 -18.73 6.05 -33.41
CA ASN A 9 -17.31 5.65 -33.39
C ASN A 9 -16.64 5.90 -32.04
N ILE A 10 -17.03 6.97 -31.32
CA ILE A 10 -16.45 7.30 -30.01
C ILE A 10 -16.95 6.34 -28.92
N PHE A 11 -18.22 5.94 -28.96
CA PHE A 11 -18.83 5.06 -27.95
C PHE A 11 -18.68 3.55 -28.27
N GLY A 12 -17.92 3.19 -29.30
CA GLY A 12 -17.59 1.79 -29.63
C GLY A 12 -18.71 1.02 -30.33
N TYR A 13 -19.76 1.70 -30.80
CA TYR A 13 -20.76 1.08 -31.67
C TYR A 13 -20.16 1.01 -33.08
N GLY A 14 -19.58 -0.15 -33.41
CA GLY A 14 -19.07 -0.43 -34.74
C GLY A 14 -20.20 -0.32 -35.76
N VAL A 15 -20.19 0.74 -36.57
CA VAL A 15 -21.14 0.88 -37.66
C VAL A 15 -20.46 0.46 -38.95
N ASP A 16 -20.98 -0.59 -39.58
CA ASP A 16 -20.50 -1.12 -40.87
C ASP A 16 -20.77 -0.13 -42.01
N PHE A 17 -19.98 0.94 -42.09
CA PHE A 17 -19.97 1.87 -43.21
C PHE A 17 -18.63 1.79 -43.94
N HIS A 18 -18.67 1.44 -45.22
CA HIS A 18 -17.52 1.38 -46.10
C HIS A 18 -17.13 2.80 -46.54
N VAL A 19 -16.00 3.32 -46.05
CA VAL A 19 -15.46 4.63 -46.43
C VAL A 19 -14.71 4.51 -47.76
N ASN A 20 -15.10 5.31 -48.75
CA ASN A 20 -14.55 5.21 -50.12
C ASN A 20 -13.42 6.22 -50.41
N THR A 21 -13.18 7.21 -49.52
CA THR A 21 -12.22 8.31 -49.76
C THR A 21 -11.06 8.29 -48.75
N ALA A 22 -9.82 8.53 -49.22
CA ALA A 22 -8.60 8.46 -48.39
C ALA A 22 -8.60 9.40 -47.16
N ALA A 23 -9.15 10.60 -47.29
CA ALA A 23 -9.26 11.56 -46.19
C ALA A 23 -10.22 11.09 -45.07
N GLU A 24 -11.24 10.32 -45.42
CA GLU A 24 -12.24 9.82 -44.49
C GLU A 24 -11.72 8.64 -43.66
N CYS A 25 -10.86 7.81 -44.27
CA CYS A 25 -10.16 6.73 -43.59
C CYS A 25 -9.23 7.26 -42.48
N LEU A 26 -8.45 8.31 -42.77
CA LEU A 26 -7.53 8.92 -41.81
C LEU A 26 -8.25 9.55 -40.60
N LEU A 27 -9.40 10.19 -40.84
CA LEU A 27 -10.23 10.73 -39.77
C LEU A 27 -10.86 9.64 -38.90
N THR A 28 -11.34 8.55 -39.51
CA THR A 28 -11.93 7.42 -38.79
C THR A 28 -10.89 6.73 -37.90
N PHE A 29 -9.68 6.51 -38.43
CA PHE A 29 -8.57 5.97 -37.66
C PHE A 29 -8.17 6.87 -36.49
N GLY A 30 -8.10 8.19 -36.71
CA GLY A 30 -7.81 9.16 -35.65
C GLY A 30 -8.88 9.19 -34.56
N LEU A 31 -10.17 9.14 -34.92
CA LEU A 31 -11.27 9.09 -33.97
C LEU A 31 -11.30 7.78 -33.18
N TYR A 32 -10.98 6.66 -33.82
CA TYR A 32 -10.85 5.36 -33.15
C TYR A 32 -9.68 5.32 -32.15
N MET A 33 -8.53 5.89 -32.53
CA MET A 33 -7.40 6.03 -31.61
C MET A 33 -7.74 6.92 -30.41
N LEU A 34 -8.43 8.04 -30.63
CA LEU A 34 -8.85 8.93 -29.54
C LEU A 34 -9.84 8.24 -28.59
N SER A 35 -10.83 7.49 -29.11
CA SER A 35 -11.80 6.78 -28.27
C SER A 35 -11.13 5.69 -27.44
N LEU A 36 -10.17 4.95 -28.02
CA LEU A 36 -9.38 3.96 -27.31
C LEU A 36 -8.56 4.59 -26.18
N ILE A 37 -7.91 5.73 -26.43
CA ILE A 37 -7.15 6.46 -25.39
C ILE A 37 -8.07 6.90 -24.25
N LEU A 38 -9.26 7.43 -24.54
CA LEU A 38 -10.22 7.86 -23.53
C LEU A 38 -10.70 6.68 -22.65
N VAL A 39 -11.06 5.55 -23.26
CA VAL A 39 -11.50 4.36 -22.53
C VAL A 39 -10.37 3.79 -21.66
N VAL A 40 -9.16 3.69 -22.21
CA VAL A 40 -7.99 3.20 -21.46
C VAL A 40 -7.65 4.15 -20.31
N THR A 41 -7.68 5.46 -20.52
CA THR A 41 -7.38 6.46 -19.47
C THR A 41 -8.41 6.43 -18.36
N TYR A 42 -9.70 6.34 -18.70
CA TYR A 42 -10.76 6.20 -17.70
C TYR A 42 -10.62 4.91 -16.89
N THR A 43 -10.37 3.78 -17.56
CA THR A 43 -10.20 2.48 -16.90
C THR A 43 -8.96 2.47 -16.00
N ALA A 44 -7.86 3.08 -16.45
CA ALA A 44 -6.64 3.22 -15.66
C ALA A 44 -6.86 4.11 -14.42
N ASN A 45 -7.57 5.23 -14.56
CA ASN A 45 -7.86 6.12 -13.44
C ASN A 45 -8.81 5.47 -12.41
N LEU A 46 -9.85 4.78 -12.89
CA LEU A 46 -10.76 4.03 -12.03
C LEU A 46 -10.04 2.90 -11.29
N ALA A 47 -9.20 2.13 -11.98
CA ALA A 47 -8.40 1.07 -11.37
C ALA A 47 -7.42 1.62 -10.31
N SER A 48 -6.80 2.77 -10.58
CA SER A 48 -5.94 3.48 -9.61
C SER A 48 -6.73 3.89 -8.36
N TYR A 49 -7.91 4.48 -8.55
CA TYR A 49 -8.77 4.88 -7.44
C TYR A 49 -9.21 3.70 -6.58
N LEU A 50 -9.65 2.60 -7.20
CA LEU A 50 -10.08 1.39 -6.48
C LEU A 50 -8.93 0.77 -5.67
N THR A 51 -7.71 0.77 -6.21
CA THR A 51 -6.53 0.24 -5.50
C THR A 51 -6.17 1.07 -4.27
N ILE A 52 -6.33 2.39 -4.33
CA ILE A 52 -5.97 3.31 -3.23
C ILE A 52 -7.10 3.43 -2.19
N SER A 53 -8.37 3.30 -2.60
CA SER A 53 -9.55 3.53 -1.73
C SER A 53 -9.51 2.72 -0.44
N LYS A 54 -9.22 1.41 -0.51
CA LYS A 54 -9.16 0.51 0.66
C LYS A 54 -8.18 0.97 1.73
N SER A 55 -7.05 1.57 1.34
CA SER A 55 -6.04 2.07 2.29
C SER A 55 -6.44 3.42 2.91
N LYS A 56 -7.04 4.32 2.11
CA LYS A 56 -7.46 5.64 2.59
C LYS A 56 -8.62 5.59 3.58
N ASP A 57 -9.56 4.67 3.41
CA ASP A 57 -10.71 4.56 4.30
C ASP A 57 -10.25 4.24 5.74
N ILE A 58 -9.33 3.27 5.91
CA ILE A 58 -8.74 2.89 7.20
C ILE A 58 -8.01 4.09 7.85
N ILE A 59 -7.21 4.83 7.09
CA ILE A 59 -6.41 5.97 7.60
C ILE A 59 -7.31 7.15 8.01
N SER A 60 -8.39 7.41 7.27
CA SER A 60 -9.32 8.49 7.57
C SER A 60 -10.15 8.26 8.84
N GLU A 61 -10.43 6.98 9.15
CA GLU A 61 -11.20 6.57 10.32
C GLU A 61 -10.46 6.81 11.64
N ILE A 62 -9.13 6.59 11.65
CA ILE A 62 -8.25 6.82 12.79
C ILE A 62 -8.34 8.25 13.34
N ASN A 63 -8.51 9.24 12.45
CA ASN A 63 -8.58 10.65 12.85
C ASN A 63 -9.98 11.08 13.36
N SER A 64 -11.01 10.27 13.15
CA SER A 64 -12.41 10.68 13.33
C SER A 64 -13.11 10.05 14.53
N TYR A 65 -12.79 8.80 14.90
CA TYR A 65 -13.43 8.10 16.03
C TYR A 65 -12.48 7.91 17.22
N ARG A 66 -12.57 8.81 18.20
CA ARG A 66 -11.83 8.69 19.48
C ARG A 66 -12.61 7.86 20.51
N ASN A 67 -12.85 6.59 20.22
CA ASN A 67 -13.32 5.64 21.23
C ASN A 67 -12.19 4.66 21.54
N TYR A 68 -11.37 5.01 22.55
CA TYR A 68 -10.23 4.18 22.94
C TYR A 68 -10.70 3.01 23.80
N TYR A 69 -10.36 1.79 23.39
CA TYR A 69 -10.60 0.60 24.18
C TYR A 69 -9.34 0.23 24.99
N PRO A 70 -9.37 0.30 26.34
CA PRO A 70 -8.18 0.02 27.14
C PRO A 70 -7.88 -1.48 27.15
N LEU A 71 -6.87 -1.89 26.40
CA LEU A 71 -6.37 -3.26 26.38
C LEU A 71 -5.26 -3.43 27.42
N LYS A 72 -5.40 -4.47 28.25
CA LYS A 72 -4.43 -4.77 29.32
C LYS A 72 -3.36 -5.78 28.90
N SER A 73 -3.58 -6.53 27.81
CA SER A 73 -2.72 -7.62 27.37
C SER A 73 -2.70 -7.72 25.84
N GLN A 74 -1.56 -8.13 25.29
CA GLN A 74 -1.34 -8.28 23.86
C GLN A 74 -2.18 -9.41 23.24
N GLN A 75 -2.48 -10.48 23.99
CA GLN A 75 -3.35 -11.57 23.49
C GLN A 75 -4.79 -11.08 23.32
N ASN A 76 -5.33 -10.41 24.34
CA ASN A 76 -6.66 -9.80 24.28
C ASN A 76 -6.79 -8.76 23.15
N LEU A 77 -5.68 -8.12 22.76
CA LEU A 77 -5.64 -7.20 21.62
C LEU A 77 -5.95 -7.93 20.33
N TYR A 78 -5.20 -8.99 20.01
CA TYR A 78 -5.41 -9.74 18.76
C TYR A 78 -6.76 -10.44 18.75
N ASP A 79 -7.22 -10.99 19.87
CA ASP A 79 -8.55 -11.60 19.95
C ASP A 79 -9.66 -10.58 19.66
N SER A 80 -9.53 -9.35 20.17
CA SER A 80 -10.50 -8.27 19.93
C SER A 80 -10.44 -7.75 18.49
N LEU A 81 -9.25 -7.69 17.92
CA LEU A 81 -9.02 -7.27 16.52
C LEU A 81 -9.60 -8.31 15.54
N LEU A 82 -9.36 -9.59 15.79
CA LEU A 82 -9.90 -10.70 14.99
C LEU A 82 -11.42 -10.85 15.16
N ALA A 83 -11.95 -10.53 16.34
CA ALA A 83 -13.39 -10.51 16.59
C ALA A 83 -14.09 -9.28 15.97
N GLY A 84 -13.36 -8.31 15.42
CA GLY A 84 -13.92 -7.07 14.86
C GLY A 84 -14.53 -6.14 15.91
N ILE A 85 -14.09 -6.24 17.16
CA ILE A 85 -14.49 -5.32 18.25
C ILE A 85 -13.73 -3.99 18.12
N ILE A 86 -12.51 -4.07 17.58
CA ILE A 86 -11.60 -2.94 17.38
C ILE A 86 -11.16 -2.98 15.91
N ASP A 87 -11.24 -1.83 15.23
CA ASP A 87 -10.90 -1.73 13.80
C ASP A 87 -9.39 -1.56 13.57
N ALA A 88 -8.69 -0.91 14.50
CA ALA A 88 -7.26 -0.65 14.40
C ALA A 88 -6.56 -0.63 15.77
N SER A 89 -5.29 -1.01 15.79
CA SER A 89 -4.44 -0.95 16.97
C SER A 89 -3.05 -0.39 16.63
N PHE A 90 -2.48 0.40 17.53
CA PHE A 90 -1.12 0.90 17.40
C PHE A 90 -0.14 -0.04 18.09
N MET A 91 0.94 -0.40 17.40
CA MET A 91 2.01 -1.23 17.92
C MET A 91 3.30 -0.96 17.14
N ASP A 92 4.45 -1.32 17.71
CA ASP A 92 5.74 -1.17 17.04
C ASP A 92 5.77 -1.89 15.68
N ASN A 93 6.40 -1.26 14.69
CA ASN A 93 6.45 -1.76 13.32
C ASN A 93 7.07 -3.17 13.25
N GLY A 94 8.20 -3.41 13.93
CA GLY A 94 8.85 -4.73 13.92
C GLY A 94 7.97 -5.86 14.47
N VAL A 95 7.28 -5.63 15.60
CA VAL A 95 6.37 -6.64 16.16
C VAL A 95 5.18 -6.87 15.22
N SER A 96 4.65 -5.78 14.66
CA SER A 96 3.50 -5.83 13.76
C SER A 96 3.82 -6.54 12.44
N GLU A 97 4.99 -6.29 11.85
CA GLU A 97 5.50 -6.97 10.65
C GLU A 97 5.65 -8.47 10.91
N TYR A 98 6.26 -8.85 12.04
CA TYR A 98 6.44 -10.24 12.40
C TYR A 98 5.10 -10.98 12.59
N ILE A 99 4.19 -10.39 13.37
CA ILE A 99 2.91 -11.02 13.72
C ILE A 99 2.00 -11.15 12.49
N THR A 100 1.93 -10.10 11.67
CA THR A 100 1.09 -10.07 10.47
C THR A 100 1.59 -11.08 9.43
N ASN A 101 2.91 -11.18 9.24
CA ASN A 101 3.48 -12.08 8.25
C ASN A 101 3.53 -13.55 8.69
N ASN A 102 3.74 -13.82 9.99
CA ASN A 102 3.99 -15.20 10.47
C ASN A 102 2.82 -15.83 11.22
N ILE A 103 1.97 -15.04 11.88
CA ILE A 103 0.95 -15.56 12.82
C ILE A 103 -0.46 -15.30 12.30
N TYR A 104 -0.79 -14.06 11.95
CA TYR A 104 -2.14 -13.66 11.57
C TYR A 104 -2.18 -13.04 10.16
N CYS A 105 -2.20 -13.89 9.12
CA CYS A 105 -2.25 -13.44 7.72
C CYS A 105 -3.56 -12.74 7.31
N ASN A 106 -4.58 -12.74 8.18
CA ASN A 106 -5.83 -12.01 7.97
C ASN A 106 -5.71 -10.53 8.35
N LEU A 107 -4.68 -10.18 9.12
CA LEU A 107 -4.41 -8.79 9.49
C LEU A 107 -3.54 -8.15 8.41
N THR A 108 -3.57 -6.83 8.35
CA THR A 108 -2.72 -6.06 7.45
C THR A 108 -2.11 -4.90 8.21
N LEU A 109 -0.80 -4.73 8.07
CA LEU A 109 -0.10 -3.56 8.58
C LEU A 109 -0.37 -2.36 7.67
N VAL A 110 -0.69 -1.21 8.26
CA VAL A 110 -0.82 0.06 7.55
C VAL A 110 0.51 0.79 7.70
N GLU A 111 1.19 1.06 6.58
CA GLU A 111 2.57 1.55 6.53
C GLU A 111 2.79 3.00 7.03
N ASP A 112 1.75 3.67 7.53
CA ASP A 112 1.90 5.04 8.03
C ASP A 112 2.42 5.01 9.47
N ASP A 113 3.75 5.06 9.62
CA ASP A 113 4.43 5.15 10.91
C ASP A 113 4.00 6.44 11.62
N PHE A 114 3.24 6.31 12.72
CA PHE A 114 2.81 7.45 13.53
C PHE A 114 3.98 8.22 14.15
N GLU A 115 5.03 7.50 14.57
CA GLU A 115 6.25 8.06 15.15
C GLU A 115 7.46 7.20 14.79
N LYS A 116 8.62 7.84 14.58
CA LYS A 116 9.88 7.14 14.35
C LYS A 116 10.51 6.73 15.68
N GLY A 117 10.27 5.49 16.09
CA GLY A 117 10.97 4.84 17.20
C GLY A 117 12.22 4.08 16.74
N VAL A 118 13.23 3.96 17.62
CA VAL A 118 14.44 3.16 17.38
C VAL A 118 14.70 2.25 18.58
N PHE A 119 15.03 0.98 18.32
CA PHE A 119 15.47 0.04 19.34
C PHE A 119 16.98 0.22 19.61
N GLY A 120 17.37 0.16 20.87
CA GLY A 120 18.76 0.27 21.29
C GLY A 120 19.10 -0.68 22.43
N ILE A 121 20.38 -1.05 22.51
CA ILE A 121 20.90 -1.84 23.63
C ILE A 121 21.26 -0.89 24.76
N VAL A 122 20.66 -1.09 25.94
CA VAL A 122 20.91 -0.24 27.10
C VAL A 122 22.06 -0.81 27.93
N THR A 123 23.07 0.02 28.19
CA THR A 123 24.22 -0.31 29.03
C THR A 123 24.23 0.55 30.30
N PRO A 124 24.84 0.08 31.40
CA PRO A 124 24.96 0.91 32.60
C PRO A 124 25.83 2.14 32.33
N LYS A 125 25.56 3.22 33.07
CA LYS A 125 26.32 4.45 32.96
C LYS A 125 27.81 4.18 33.21
N GLU A 126 28.67 4.75 32.35
CA GLU A 126 30.14 4.62 32.44
C GLU A 126 30.67 3.18 32.31
N TRP A 127 29.96 2.31 31.58
CA TRP A 127 30.47 0.96 31.29
C TRP A 127 31.71 1.01 30.38
N LEU A 128 32.77 0.28 30.78
CA LEU A 128 34.08 0.27 30.13
C LEU A 128 34.00 -0.08 28.63
N TYR A 129 33.07 -0.95 28.26
CA TYR A 129 32.95 -1.49 26.90
C TYR A 129 31.89 -0.79 26.05
N THR A 130 31.27 0.30 26.51
CA THR A 130 30.21 0.98 25.72
C THR A 130 30.72 1.42 24.35
N LYS A 131 31.94 1.95 24.28
CA LYS A 131 32.55 2.38 23.00
C LYS A 131 32.82 1.19 22.09
N ASP A 132 33.38 0.12 22.64
CA ASP A 132 33.69 -1.08 21.85
C ASP A 132 32.40 -1.74 21.34
N LEU A 133 31.34 -1.78 22.15
CA LEU A 133 30.04 -2.31 21.74
C LEU A 133 29.45 -1.49 20.59
N ASP A 134 29.45 -0.16 20.70
CA ASP A 134 28.90 0.73 19.67
C ASP A 134 29.60 0.58 18.32
N VAL A 135 30.94 0.55 18.33
CA VAL A 135 31.75 0.32 17.12
C VAL A 135 31.44 -1.04 16.50
N ASN A 136 31.32 -2.10 17.31
CA ASN A 136 31.01 -3.42 16.79
C ASN A 136 29.58 -3.50 16.21
N ILE A 137 28.60 -2.80 16.80
CA ILE A 137 27.24 -2.73 16.24
C ILE A 137 27.26 -2.02 14.88
N LEU A 138 28.02 -0.94 14.74
CA LEU A 138 28.18 -0.26 13.44
C LEU A 138 28.79 -1.19 12.39
N LEU A 139 29.86 -1.92 12.74
CA LEU A 139 30.46 -2.91 11.85
C LEU A 139 29.49 -4.04 11.46
N LEU A 140 28.63 -4.49 12.38
CA LEU A 140 27.57 -5.47 12.08
C LEU A 140 26.52 -4.92 11.10
N SER A 141 26.20 -3.63 11.21
CA SER A 141 25.30 -2.94 10.28
C SER A 141 25.93 -2.79 8.90
N GLU A 142 27.17 -2.30 8.82
CA GLU A 142 27.89 -2.08 7.56
C GLU A 142 28.21 -3.38 6.82
N SER A 143 28.47 -4.46 7.56
CA SER A 143 28.70 -5.79 6.98
C SER A 143 27.42 -6.47 6.47
N GLY A 144 26.23 -5.88 6.69
CA GLY A 144 24.94 -6.44 6.29
C GLY A 144 24.51 -7.65 7.13
N GLN A 145 25.20 -7.96 8.23
CA GLN A 145 24.82 -9.08 9.10
C GLN A 145 23.49 -8.82 9.81
N LEU A 146 23.23 -7.56 10.19
CA LEU A 146 21.94 -7.19 10.77
C LEU A 146 20.78 -7.39 9.78
N ASP A 147 20.99 -7.04 8.50
CA ASP A 147 20.00 -7.27 7.46
C ASP A 147 19.74 -8.76 7.22
N TYR A 148 20.80 -9.57 7.24
CA TYR A 148 20.68 -11.02 7.18
C TYR A 148 19.86 -11.58 8.35
N LEU A 149 20.13 -11.14 9.58
CA LEU A 149 19.37 -11.56 10.75
C LEU A 149 17.92 -11.12 10.66
N ARG A 150 17.63 -9.89 10.20
CA ARG A 150 16.26 -9.43 9.97
C ARG A 150 15.54 -10.36 8.99
N GLN A 151 16.11 -10.62 7.83
CA GLN A 151 15.47 -11.50 6.84
C GLN A 151 15.24 -12.91 7.41
N LYS A 152 16.23 -13.47 8.10
CA LYS A 152 16.13 -14.81 8.70
C LYS A 152 15.01 -14.97 9.72
N TRP A 153 14.76 -13.93 10.53
CA TRP A 153 13.80 -14.02 11.64
C TRP A 153 12.43 -13.41 11.33
N PHE A 154 12.33 -12.48 10.38
CA PHE A 154 11.08 -11.78 10.05
C PHE A 154 10.41 -12.28 8.77
N GLN A 155 11.17 -12.82 7.81
CA GLN A 155 10.64 -13.38 6.57
C GLN A 155 10.77 -14.91 6.62
N LYS A 156 9.64 -15.61 6.48
CA LYS A 156 9.60 -17.06 6.39
C LYS A 156 8.93 -17.50 5.09
#